data_AF-A0A941W1J9-F1
#
_entry.id   AF-A0A941W1J9-F1
#
_cell.length_a   1.000
_cell.length_b   1.000
_cell.length_c   1.000
_cell.angle_alpha   90.00
_cell.angle_beta   90.00
_cell.angle_gamma   90.00
#
_symmetry.space_group_name_H-M   'P 1'
#
loop_
_entity.id
_entity.type
_entity.pdbx_description
1 polymer ?
#
loop_
_entity_poly.entity_id
_entity_poly.type
_entity_poly.pdbx_seq_one_letter_code
_entity_poly.pdbx_strand_id
1 'polypeptide(L)' 'LCYGAFRFLVEFVRQPDAQLGYLAFGWLTMGQLLSLPLIVVGIILLALAYRRKVA' A
#
# COMPACT_ATOMS: atom_id res chain seq x y z
N LEU A 1 -6.26 3.99 -5.59
CA LEU A 1 -6.46 3.12 -4.40
C LEU A 1 -6.32 1.64 -4.74
N CYS A 2 -7.11 1.13 -5.69
CA CYS A 2 -7.19 -0.30 -6.00
C CYS A 2 -5.82 -0.94 -6.28
N TYR A 3 -4.98 -0.29 -7.10
CA TYR A 3 -3.63 -0.79 -7.40
C TYR A 3 -2.77 -0.99 -6.14
N GLY A 4 -2.73 0.00 -5.23
CA GLY A 4 -1.97 -0.11 -3.98
C GLY A 4 -2.53 -1.18 -3.04
N ALA A 5 -3.86 -1.26 -2.92
CA ALA A 5 -4.53 -2.25 -2.06
C ALA A 5 -4.31 -3.69 -2.56
N PHE A 6 -4.47 -3.95 -3.86
CA PHE A 6 -4.21 -5.26 -4.44
C PHE A 6 -2.73 -5.64 -4.34
N ARG A 7 -1.82 -4.69 -4.57
CA ARG A 7 -0.38 -4.95 -4.44
C ARG A 7 0.01 -5.29 -3.00
N PHE A 8 -0.57 -4.61 -2.01
CA PHE A 8 -0.37 -4.93 -0.59
C PHE A 8 -0.87 -6.35 -0.24
N LEU A 9 -2.04 -6.75 -0.75
CA LEU A 9 -2.59 -8.09 -0.53
C LEU A 9 -1.74 -9.20 -1.16
N VAL A 10 -1.34 -9.02 -2.42
CA VAL A 10 -0.52 -10.01 -3.15
C VAL A 10 0.82 -10.23 -2.47
N GLU A 11 1.38 -9.19 -1.88
CA GLU A 11 2.67 -9.22 -1.20
C GLU A 11 2.67 -10.08 0.09
N PHE A 12 1.51 -10.43 0.67
CA PHE A 12 1.43 -11.41 1.77
C PHE A 12 1.53 -12.86 1.31
N VAL A 13 1.15 -13.14 0.06
CA VAL A 13 1.20 -14.49 -0.54
C VAL A 13 2.51 -14.68 -1.30
N ARG A 14 3.13 -13.57 -1.71
CA ARG A 14 4.40 -13.57 -2.41
C ARG A 14 5.55 -13.86 -1.43
N GLN A 15 6.44 -14.75 -1.83
CA GLN A 15 7.67 -14.99 -1.08
C GLN A 15 8.59 -13.75 -1.16
N PRO A 16 9.14 -13.25 -0.04
CA PRO A 16 10.07 -12.13 -0.08
C PRO A 16 11.33 -12.51 -0.84
N ASP A 17 11.88 -11.56 -1.61
CA ASP A 17 13.09 -11.77 -2.38
C ASP A 17 14.26 -12.15 -1.45
N ALA A 18 14.99 -13.21 -1.81
CA ALA A 18 16.02 -13.84 -0.97
C ALA A 18 17.16 -12.91 -0.53
N GLN A 19 17.35 -11.80 -1.26
CA GLN A 19 18.43 -10.83 -1.01
C GLN A 19 18.06 -9.72 -0.02
N LEU A 20 16.77 -9.44 0.14
CA LEU A 20 16.27 -8.41 1.07
C LEU A 20 15.60 -9.01 2.31
N GLY A 21 15.08 -10.24 2.20
CA GLY A 21 14.35 -10.90 3.28
C GLY A 21 13.12 -10.09 3.74
N TYR A 22 12.71 -10.29 4.99
CA TYR A 22 11.71 -9.44 5.63
C TYR A 22 12.38 -8.22 6.25
N LEU A 23 11.93 -7.03 5.88
CA LEU A 23 12.53 -5.75 6.27
C LEU A 23 12.25 -5.38 7.73
N ALA A 24 11.06 -5.71 8.24
CA ALA A 24 10.67 -5.46 9.63
C ALA A 24 9.82 -6.59 10.20
N PHE A 25 10.12 -6.99 11.44
CA PHE A 25 9.35 -7.94 12.26
C PHE A 25 9.04 -9.31 11.61
N GLY A 26 9.71 -9.69 10.52
CA GLY A 26 9.50 -10.98 9.85
C GLY A 26 8.25 -11.05 8.97
N TRP A 27 7.55 -9.93 8.73
CA TRP A 27 6.32 -9.90 7.91
C TRP A 27 6.27 -8.72 6.92
N LEU A 28 7.04 -7.66 7.15
CA LEU A 28 7.04 -6.49 6.28
C LEU A 28 7.99 -6.67 5.10
N THR A 29 7.47 -6.63 3.87
CA THR A 29 8.31 -6.63 2.65
C THR A 29 8.49 -5.22 2.07
N MET A 30 9.47 -5.05 1.19
CA MET A 30 9.70 -3.79 0.50
C MET A 30 8.46 -3.35 -0.31
N GLY A 31 7.76 -4.30 -0.94
CA GLY A 31 6.54 -4.03 -1.70
C GLY A 31 5.40 -3.46 -0.85
N GLN A 32 5.24 -3.93 0.39
CA GLN A 32 4.26 -3.39 1.33
C GLN A 32 4.60 -1.97 1.75
N LEU A 33 5.87 -1.70 2.05
CA LEU A 33 6.35 -0.38 2.46
C LEU A 33 6.12 0.67 1.37
N LEU A 34 6.39 0.35 0.10
CA LEU A 34 6.14 1.26 -1.02
C LEU A 34 4.64 1.42 -1.35
N SER A 35 3.83 0.41 -1.04
CA SER A 35 2.37 0.45 -1.32
C SER A 35 1.59 1.29 -0.29
N LEU A 36 2.02 1.32 0.97
CA LEU A 36 1.42 2.12 2.04
C LEU A 36 1.28 3.63 1.70
N PRO A 37 2.33 4.37 1.30
CA PRO A 37 2.20 5.79 0.98
C PRO A 37 1.28 6.02 -0.23
N LEU A 38 1.28 5.12 -1.21
CA LEU A 38 0.38 5.22 -2.36
C LEU A 38 -1.10 5.04 -1.96
N ILE A 39 -1.39 4.12 -1.03
CA ILE A 39 -2.74 3.92 -0.48
C ILE A 39 -3.15 5.16 0.32
N VAL A 40 -2.28 5.66 1.20
CA VAL A 40 -2.54 6.84 2.05
C VAL A 40 -2.84 8.07 1.20
N VAL A 41 -2.01 8.39 0.21
CA VAL A 41 -2.24 9.52 -0.71
C VAL A 41 -3.55 9.36 -1.46
N GLY A 42 -3.86 8.15 -1.95
CA GLY A 42 -5.13 7.88 -2.60
C GLY A 42 -6.34 8.11 -1.68
N ILE A 43 -6.26 7.71 -0.40
CA ILE A 43 -7.35 7.90 0.57
C ILE A 43 -7.52 9.39 0.87
N ILE A 44 -6.42 10.12 1.05
CA ILE A 44 -6.43 11.57 1.27
C ILE A 44 -7.10 12.29 0.09
N LEU A 45 -6.73 11.95 -1.15
CA LEU A 45 -7.33 12.55 -2.35
C LEU A 45 -8.82 12.25 -2.45
N LEU A 46 -9.24 11.01 -2.17
CA LEU A 46 -10.67 10.67 -2.12
C LEU A 46 -11.39 11.46 -1.02
N ALA A 47 -10.84 11.51 0.19
CA ALA A 47 -11.43 12.26 1.30
C ALA A 47 -11.58 13.76 0.96
N LEU A 48 -10.58 14.37 0.31
CA LEU A 48 -10.65 15.75 -0.17
C LEU A 48 -11.69 15.93 -1.28
N ALA A 49 -11.77 14.99 -2.24
CA ALA A 49 -12.76 15.02 -3.31
C ALA A 49 -14.19 14.88 -2.80
N TYR A 50 -14.45 13.96 -1.87
CA TYR A 50 -15.76 13.78 -1.24
C TYR A 50 -16.13 14.90 -0.27
N ARG A 51 -15.14 15.61 0.30
CA ARG A 51 -15.36 16.86 1.05
C ARG A 51 -15.75 18.02 0.15
N ARG A 52 -15.36 17.99 -1.13
CA ARG A 52 -15.94 18.82 -2.18
C ARG A 52 -17.21 18.18 -2.74
N LYS A 53 -18.19 17.89 -1.87
CA LYS A 53 -19.57 17.80 -2.34
C LYS A 53 -19.88 19.14 -3.00
N VAL A 54 -20.02 19.06 -4.32
CA VAL A 54 -20.68 19.96 -5.26
C VAL A 54 -21.54 20.99 -4.52
N ALA A 55 -21.09 22.24 -4.52
CA ALA A 55 -21.97 23.39 -4.32
C ALA A 55 -22.84 23.57 -5.57
#